data_AF-A0A920N9C0-F1
#
_entry.id   AF-A0A920N9C0-F1
#
_cell.length_a   1.000
_cell.length_b   1.000
_cell.length_c   1.000
_cell.angle_alpha   90.00
_cell.angle_beta   90.00
_cell.angle_gamma   90.00
#
_symmetry.space_group_name_H-M   'P 1'
#
loop_
_entity.id
_entity.type
_entity.pdbx_description
1 polymer ?
#
loop_
_entity_poly.entity_id
_entity_poly.type
_entity_poly.pdbx_seq_one_letter_code
_entity_poly.pdbx_strand_id
1 'polypeptide(L)' 'MAARYPGPMLGTVVMCNSFRNPSLLAKMTASLQHMSNGRLILGYGAGWYEREYLSYGV' A
#
# COMPACT_ATOMS: atom_id res chain seq x y z
N MET A 1 -6.67 2.49 12.10
CA MET A 1 -5.51 2.08 12.92
C MET A 1 -4.41 3.14 12.96
N ALA A 2 -3.95 3.67 11.82
CA ALA A 2 -2.85 4.64 11.74
C ALA A 2 -3.01 5.91 12.61
N ALA A 3 -4.21 6.49 12.60
CA ALA A 3 -4.53 7.73 13.33
C ALA A 3 -4.85 7.50 14.82
N ARG A 4 -5.16 6.27 15.23
CA ARG A 4 -5.64 5.96 16.58
C ARG A 4 -4.56 5.43 17.52
N TYR A 5 -3.47 4.89 16.97
CA TYR A 5 -2.35 4.34 17.74
C TYR A 5 -1.03 5.02 17.33
N PRO A 6 -0.61 6.06 18.06
CA PRO A 6 0.71 6.68 17.88
C PRO A 6 1.76 5.79 18.56
N GLY A 7 2.70 5.24 17.79
CA GLY A 7 3.76 4.40 18.32
C GLY A 7 4.47 3.59 17.23
N PRO A 8 3.87 2.48 16.77
CA PRO A 8 4.51 1.61 15.78
C PRO A 8 4.58 2.24 14.38
N MET A 9 5.58 1.80 13.61
CA MET A 9 5.63 2.00 12.15
C MET A 9 4.55 1.15 11.49
N LEU A 10 3.99 1.66 10.39
CA LEU A 10 2.89 1.04 9.66
C LEU A 10 3.41 0.57 8.31
N GLY A 11 3.62 -0.73 8.15
CA GLY A 11 4.05 -1.34 6.89
C GLY A 11 2.90 -1.96 6.12
N THR A 12 2.90 -1.81 4.80
CA THR A 12 2.10 -2.69 3.93
C THR A 12 2.87 -4.00 3.72
N VAL A 13 2.20 -5.16 3.86
CA VAL A 13 2.80 -6.50 3.66
C VAL A 13 2.90 -6.82 2.16
N VAL A 14 3.49 -5.90 1.38
CA VAL A 14 3.59 -5.91 -0.09
C VAL A 14 2.29 -5.46 -0.79
N MET A 15 2.39 -4.32 -1.49
CA MET A 15 1.40 -3.85 -2.47
C MET A 15 1.80 -4.37 -3.84
N CYS A 16 0.92 -5.14 -4.49
CA CYS A 16 1.14 -5.65 -5.83
C CYS A 16 1.08 -4.52 -6.86
N ASN A 17 2.12 -4.42 -7.69
CA ASN A 17 2.23 -3.41 -8.74
C ASN A 17 1.06 -3.45 -9.74
N SER A 18 0.65 -4.65 -10.15
CA SER A 18 -0.30 -4.81 -11.26
C SER A 18 -1.75 -4.47 -10.90
N PHE A 19 -2.11 -4.38 -9.61
CA PHE A 19 -3.51 -4.17 -9.22
C PHE A 19 -3.97 -2.71 -9.30
N ARG A 20 -3.05 -1.74 -9.34
CA ARG A 20 -3.41 -0.32 -9.30
C ARG A 20 -2.46 0.51 -10.16
N ASN A 21 -3.00 1.54 -10.80
CA ASN A 21 -2.18 2.53 -11.50
C ASN A 21 -1.13 3.12 -10.53
N PRO A 22 0.16 3.19 -10.93
CA PRO A 22 1.24 3.65 -10.04
C PRO A 22 1.02 5.09 -9.54
N SER A 23 0.42 5.98 -10.35
CA SER A 23 0.10 7.34 -9.95
C SER A 23 -0.98 7.39 -8.87
N LEU A 24 -1.96 6.49 -8.95
CA LEU A 24 -3.01 6.36 -7.93
C LEU A 24 -2.43 5.82 -6.62
N LEU A 25 -1.55 4.80 -6.69
CA LEU A 25 -0.86 4.26 -5.53
C LEU A 25 0.00 5.31 -4.83
N ALA A 26 0.72 6.13 -5.61
CA ALA A 26 1.52 7.22 -5.07
C ALA A 26 0.65 8.24 -4.31
N LYS A 27 -0.52 8.61 -4.86
CA LYS A 27 -1.44 9.55 -4.19
C LYS A 27 -2.00 8.98 -2.88
N MET A 28 -2.41 7.71 -2.88
CA MET A 28 -2.90 7.04 -1.67
C MET A 28 -1.81 6.96 -0.58
N THR A 29 -0.60 6.59 -0.98
CA THR A 29 0.56 6.49 -0.08
C THR A 29 0.90 7.86 0.51
N ALA A 30 0.86 8.93 -0.29
CA ALA A 30 1.13 10.29 0.18
C ALA A 30 0.12 10.74 1.26
N SER A 31 -1.18 10.48 1.04
CA SER A 31 -2.22 10.80 2.04
C SER A 31 -2.02 10.03 3.35
N LEU A 32 -1.71 8.73 3.25
CA LEU A 32 -1.45 7.88 4.41
C LEU A 32 -0.17 8.29 5.14
N GLN A 33 0.86 8.71 4.42
CA GLN A 33 2.11 9.21 5.00
C GLN A 33 1.88 10.49 5.80
N HIS A 34 1.03 11.39 5.29
CA HIS A 34 0.65 12.60 6.00
C HIS A 34 -0.16 12.29 7.26
N MET A 35 -1.19 11.43 7.16
CA MET A 35 -2.02 11.04 8.31
C MET A 35 -1.26 10.24 9.38
N SER A 36 -0.25 9.47 8.98
CA SER A 36 0.57 8.68 9.90
C SER A 36 1.77 9.45 10.44
N ASN A 37 1.95 10.71 10.05
CA ASN A 37 3.06 11.56 10.46
C ASN A 37 4.43 10.94 10.12
N GLY A 38 4.57 10.42 8.89
CA GLY A 38 5.83 9.87 8.39
C GLY A 38 6.09 8.40 8.73
N ARG A 39 5.12 7.70 9.35
CA ARG A 39 5.31 6.32 9.84
C ARG A 39 4.92 5.24 8.85
N LEU A 40 4.57 5.59 7.62
CA LEU A 40 4.18 4.62 6.60
C LEU A 40 5.41 4.07 5.89
N ILE A 41 5.54 2.74 5.88
CA ILE A 41 6.49 2.00 5.05
C ILE A 41 5.70 1.36 3.91
N LEU A 42 5.98 1.80 2.68
CA LEU A 42 5.38 1.22 1.48
C LEU A 42 6.19 -0.02 1.06
N GLY A 43 5.70 -1.21 1.41
CA GLY A 43 6.14 -2.45 0.79
C GLY A 43 5.53 -2.57 -0.60
N TYR A 44 6.35 -2.74 -1.63
CA TYR A 44 5.93 -2.82 -3.03
C TYR A 44 6.52 -4.08 -3.68
N GLY A 45 5.73 -4.79 -4.50
CA GLY A 45 6.17 -6.05 -5.09
C GLY A 45 5.41 -6.40 -6.36
N ALA A 46 5.94 -7.38 -7.10
CA ALA A 46 5.43 -7.77 -8.41
C ALA A 46 4.21 -8.69 -8.37
N GLY A 47 3.67 -8.99 -7.17
CA GLY A 47 2.60 -9.97 -6.98
C GLY A 47 3.05 -11.39 -7.34
N TRP A 48 2.43 -12.40 -6.72
CA TRP A 48 2.82 -13.80 -6.96
C TRP A 48 1.61 -14.75 -7.05
N TYR A 49 0.42 -14.28 -6.68
CA TYR A 49 -0.77 -15.10 -6.58
C TYR A 49 -1.70 -14.87 -7.78
N GLU A 50 -1.61 -15.77 -8.75
CA GLU A 50 -2.31 -15.71 -10.04
C GLU A 50 -3.85 -15.55 -9.91
N ARG A 51 -4.47 -16.13 -8.87
CA ARG A 51 -5.92 -15.95 -8.65
C ARG A 51 -6.31 -14.53 -8.26
N GLU A 52 -5.43 -13.79 -7.57
CA GLU A 52 -5.67 -12.36 -7.31
C GLU A 52 -5.51 -11.54 -8.59
N TYR A 53 -4.61 -11.95 -9.50
CA TYR A 53 -4.45 -11.36 -10.83
C TYR A 53 -5.72 -11.50 -11.67
N LEU A 54 -6.22 -12.74 -11.79
CA LEU A 54 -7.47 -13.01 -12.49
C LEU A 54 -8.68 -12.25 -11.90
N SER A 55 -8.73 -12.09 -10.57
CA SER A 55 -9.81 -11.35 -9.91
C SER A 55 -9.73 -9.85 -10.11
N TYR A 56 -8.53 -9.29 -10.27
CA TYR A 56 -8.31 -7.88 -10.60
C TYR A 56 -8.36 -7.59 -12.11
N GLY A 57 -8.43 -8.63 -12.95
CA GLY A 57 -8.49 -8.50 -14.41
C GLY A 57 -7.15 -8.13 -15.06
N VAL A 58 -6.03 -8.47 -14.40
CA VAL A 58 -4.66 -8.27 -14.89
C VAL A 58 -3.95 -9.59 -15.20
#